data_AF-A0AAN5I3Q1-F1
#
_entry.id   AF-A0AAN5I3Q1-F1
#
_cell.length_a   1.000
_cell.length_b   1.000
_cell.length_c   1.000
_cell.angle_alpha   90.00
_cell.angle_beta   90.00
_cell.angle_gamma   90.00
#
_symmetry.space_group_name_H-M   'P 1'
#
loop_
_entity.id
_entity.type
_entity.pdbx_description
1 polymer ?
#
loop_
_entity_poly.entity_id
_entity_poly.type
_entity_poly.pdbx_seq_one_letter_code
_entity_poly.pdbx_strand_id
1 'polypeptide(L)'
;IARLLLLPVILCSLATALNVYNNNCWYVLNRVYENGNSREMTPEESDRLRDYGVQLAEYSVSLAQSLVNLGRDGWPMPPSLPCYCENCATTN
;
A
#
# COMPACT_ATOMS: atom_id res chain seq x y z
N ILE A 1 0.42 -1.75 35.81
CA ILE A 1 0.91 -2.90 35.01
C ILE A 1 0.30 -2.93 33.61
N ALA A 2 -1.02 -2.71 33.42
CA ALA A 2 -1.67 -2.69 32.10
C ALA A 2 -1.24 -1.57 31.12
N ARG A 3 -0.65 -0.46 31.60
CA ARG A 3 -0.17 0.64 30.73
C ARG A 3 1.18 0.38 30.05
N LEU A 4 1.96 -0.59 30.53
CA LEU A 4 3.28 -0.91 29.95
C LEU A 4 3.21 -1.83 28.71
N LEU A 5 2.06 -2.48 28.50
CA LEU A 5 1.84 -3.41 27.38
C LEU A 5 1.29 -2.73 26.12
N LEU A 6 0.88 -1.45 26.21
CA LEU A 6 0.43 -0.68 25.04
C LEU A 6 1.60 -0.12 24.23
N LEU A 7 2.76 0.15 24.85
CA LEU A 7 3.95 0.63 24.16
C LEU A 7 4.50 -0.34 23.08
N PRO A 8 4.64 -1.66 23.34
CA PRO A 8 5.14 -2.58 22.32
C PRO A 8 4.16 -2.77 21.15
N VAL A 9 2.85 -2.64 21.38
CA VAL A 9 1.83 -2.73 20.32
C VAL A 9 1.90 -1.49 19.39
N ILE A 10 2.12 -0.29 19.96
CA ILE A 10 2.31 0.95 19.18
C ILE A 10 3.65 0.95 18.43
N LEU A 11 4.70 0.33 19.00
CA LEU A 11 6.00 0.17 18.33
C LEU A 11 5.97 -0.87 17.21
N CYS A 12 5.13 -1.92 17.30
CA CYS A 12 4.97 -2.92 16.23
C CYS A 12 4.18 -2.40 15.02
N SER A 13 3.36 -1.36 15.16
CA SER A 13 2.63 -0.76 14.03
C SER A 13 3.48 0.10 13.09
N LEU A 14 4.74 0.42 13.43
CA LEU A 14 5.63 1.18 12.54
C LEU A 14 6.30 0.33 11.45
N ALA A 15 6.15 -1.00 11.47
CA ALA A 15 6.96 -1.90 10.64
C ALA A 15 6.25 -2.47 9.39
N THR A 16 5.01 -2.09 9.10
CA THR A 16 4.25 -2.78 8.05
C THR A 16 3.84 -1.85 6.92
N ALA A 17 4.75 -1.66 5.96
CA ALA A 17 4.48 -1.57 4.51
C ALA A 17 5.69 -0.96 3.80
N LEU A 18 6.82 -1.67 3.76
CA LEU A 18 7.96 -1.22 2.94
C LEU A 18 7.98 -1.83 1.54
N ASN A 19 7.13 -2.82 1.26
CA ASN A 19 7.14 -3.55 0.00
C ASN A 19 5.75 -3.52 -0.61
N VAL A 20 5.65 -2.95 -1.80
CA VAL A 20 4.43 -2.98 -2.62
C VAL A 20 4.75 -3.75 -3.90
N TYR A 21 3.87 -4.67 -4.32
CA TYR A 21 4.21 -5.73 -5.30
C TYR A 21 3.25 -5.73 -6.50
N ASN A 22 3.80 -5.90 -7.69
CA ASN A 22 3.11 -6.18 -8.94
C ASN A 22 3.91 -7.20 -9.78
N ASN A 23 3.65 -8.50 -9.59
CA ASN A 23 4.35 -9.58 -10.29
C ASN A 23 5.88 -9.46 -10.16
N ASN A 24 6.67 -9.43 -11.24
CA ASN A 24 8.13 -9.29 -11.13
C ASN A 24 8.60 -7.88 -10.69
N CYS A 25 7.66 -6.96 -10.42
CA CYS A 25 7.91 -5.59 -9.99
C CYS A 25 7.65 -5.44 -8.48
N TRP A 26 8.57 -4.87 -7.73
CA TRP A 26 8.29 -4.45 -6.35
C TRP A 26 8.98 -3.16 -5.97
N TYR A 27 8.38 -2.44 -5.04
CA TYR A 27 8.82 -1.11 -4.60
C TYR A 27 9.29 -1.20 -3.16
N VAL A 28 10.52 -0.76 -2.89
CA VAL A 28 11.07 -0.67 -1.52
C VAL A 28 11.69 0.70 -1.30
N LEU A 29 11.24 1.40 -0.26
CA LEU A 29 11.67 2.76 0.05
C LEU A 29 11.52 3.68 -1.18
N ASN A 30 12.63 4.06 -1.80
CA ASN A 30 12.74 4.93 -2.97
C ASN A 30 13.27 4.17 -4.21
N ARG A 31 13.10 2.85 -4.28
CA ARG A 31 13.61 2.01 -5.38
C ARG A 31 12.55 1.13 -5.99
N VAL A 32 12.61 1.00 -7.30
CA VAL A 32 11.86 0.02 -8.10
C VAL A 32 12.79 -1.15 -8.39
N TYR A 33 12.29 -2.37 -8.20
CA TYR A 33 12.98 -3.61 -8.52
C TYR A 33 12.18 -4.36 -9.58
N GLU A 34 12.86 -4.78 -10.64
CA GLU A 34 12.26 -5.54 -11.73
C GLU A 34 13.27 -6.51 -12.33
N ASN A 35 12.91 -7.79 -12.45
CA ASN A 35 13.73 -8.81 -13.12
C ASN A 35 15.20 -8.87 -12.63
N GLY A 36 15.43 -8.65 -11.33
CA GLY A 36 16.77 -8.63 -10.72
C GLY A 36 17.56 -7.32 -10.89
N ASN A 37 17.02 -6.35 -11.61
CA ASN A 37 17.56 -5.00 -11.69
C ASN A 37 16.89 -4.09 -10.65
N SER A 38 17.57 -2.99 -10.31
CA SER A 38 16.98 -1.94 -9.48
C SER A 38 17.33 -0.57 -10.01
N ARG A 39 16.39 0.36 -9.88
CA ARG A 39 16.61 1.79 -10.15
C ARG A 39 16.03 2.62 -9.02
N GLU A 40 16.53 3.83 -8.87
CA GLU A 40 15.89 4.81 -8.00
C GLU A 40 14.57 5.28 -8.64
N MET A 41 13.58 5.54 -7.78
CA MET A 41 12.36 6.23 -8.16
C MET A 41 12.66 7.71 -8.38
N THR A 42 11.96 8.34 -9.31
CA THR A 42 11.92 9.81 -9.35
C THR A 42 11.17 10.35 -8.13
N PRO A 43 11.33 11.64 -7.78
CA PRO A 43 10.53 12.28 -6.73
C PRO A 43 9.03 12.12 -6.97
N GLU A 44 8.57 12.29 -8.22
CA GLU A 44 7.16 12.17 -8.60
C GLU A 44 6.63 10.74 -8.45
N GLU A 45 7.43 9.73 -8.79
CA GLU A 45 7.09 8.31 -8.57
C GLU A 45 6.98 8.01 -7.07
N SER A 46 7.92 8.53 -6.27
CA SER A 46 7.93 8.34 -4.82
C SER A 46 6.71 8.98 -4.15
N ASP A 47 6.34 10.20 -4.57
CA ASP A 47 5.19 10.92 -4.03
C ASP A 47 3.87 10.22 -4.41
N ARG A 48 3.73 9.78 -5.66
CA ARG A 48 2.56 9.01 -6.09
C ARG A 48 2.41 7.67 -5.36
N LEU A 49 3.52 6.99 -5.05
CA LEU A 49 3.47 5.76 -4.27
C LEU A 49 3.06 6.03 -2.81
N ARG A 50 3.47 7.19 -2.25
CA ARG A 50 3.01 7.65 -0.94
C ARG A 50 1.51 7.94 -0.94
N ASP A 51 1.02 8.64 -1.96
CA ASP A 51 -0.41 8.92 -2.13
C ASP A 51 -1.23 7.63 -2.26
N TYR A 52 -0.72 6.64 -3.00
CA TYR A 52 -1.34 5.31 -3.05
C TYR A 52 -1.46 4.67 -1.67
N GLY A 53 -0.43 4.78 -0.82
CA GLY A 53 -0.46 4.30 0.56
C GLY A 53 -1.57 4.94 1.39
N VAL A 54 -1.81 6.25 1.20
CA VAL A 54 -2.93 6.97 1.85
C VAL A 54 -4.27 6.44 1.34
N GLN A 55 -4.45 6.34 0.02
CA GLN A 55 -5.69 5.82 -0.59
C GLN A 55 -6.00 4.39 -0.12
N LEU A 56 -4.98 3.55 0.04
CA LEU A 56 -5.15 2.18 0.53
C LEU A 56 -5.62 2.13 1.99
N ALA A 57 -5.13 3.05 2.82
CA ALA A 57 -5.59 3.19 4.20
C ALA A 57 -7.06 3.65 4.26
N GLU A 58 -7.44 4.64 3.44
CA GLU A 58 -8.82 5.12 3.33
C GLU A 58 -9.77 4.02 2.81
N TYR A 59 -9.34 3.28 1.77
CA TYR A 59 -10.06 2.12 1.27
C TYR A 59 -10.32 1.07 2.36
N SER A 60 -9.32 0.79 3.20
CA SER A 60 -9.43 -0.19 4.29
C SER A 60 -10.50 0.20 5.31
N VAL A 61 -10.58 1.50 5.66
CA VAL A 61 -11.64 2.04 6.53
C VAL A 61 -13.00 1.92 5.87
N SER A 62 -13.12 2.30 4.60
CA SER A 62 -14.36 2.20 3.84
C SER A 62 -14.86 0.75 3.73
N LEU A 63 -13.95 -0.20 3.46
CA LEU A 63 -14.27 -1.62 3.38
C LEU A 63 -14.79 -2.15 4.71
N ALA A 64 -14.14 -1.78 5.83
CA ALA A 64 -14.60 -2.16 7.17
C ALA A 64 -16.02 -1.63 7.44
N GLN A 65 -16.30 -0.38 7.05
CA GLN A 65 -17.64 0.21 7.16
C GLN A 65 -18.67 -0.58 6.34
N SER A 66 -18.34 -0.91 5.08
CA SER A 66 -19.22 -1.71 4.21
C SER A 66 -19.44 -3.12 4.77
N LEU A 67 -18.44 -3.75 5.40
CA LEU A 67 -18.60 -5.04 6.07
C LEU A 67 -19.60 -4.97 7.24
N VAL A 68 -19.54 -3.91 8.07
CA VAL A 68 -20.49 -3.67 9.17
C VAL A 68 -21.92 -3.52 8.64
N ASN A 69 -22.09 -2.86 7.50
CA ASN A 69 -23.39 -2.64 6.86
C ASN A 69 -23.76 -3.74 5.84
N LEU A 70 -23.03 -4.87 5.80
CA LEU A 70 -23.25 -6.00 4.87
C LEU A 70 -23.36 -5.57 3.39
N GLY A 71 -22.60 -4.55 3.00
CA GLY A 71 -22.56 -4.04 1.63
C GLY A 71 -23.84 -3.31 1.19
N ARG A 72 -24.71 -2.90 2.13
CA ARG A 72 -25.96 -2.17 1.83
C ARG A 72 -25.74 -0.92 0.97
N ASP A 73 -24.64 -0.20 1.21
CA ASP A 73 -24.29 1.03 0.50
C ASP A 73 -23.31 0.77 -0.67
N GLY A 74 -23.09 -0.50 -1.02
CA GLY A 74 -22.11 -0.94 -1.99
C GLY A 74 -20.74 -1.30 -1.39
N TRP A 75 -19.90 -1.90 -2.23
CA TRP A 75 -18.52 -2.23 -1.91
C TRP A 75 -17.60 -1.17 -2.49
N PRO A 76 -16.69 -0.58 -1.70
CA PRO A 76 -15.71 0.34 -2.24
C PRO A 76 -14.79 -0.39 -3.21
N MET A 77 -14.32 0.33 -4.23
CA MET A 77 -13.30 -0.18 -5.14
C MET A 77 -11.91 0.11 -4.57
N PRO A 78 -10.98 -0.85 -4.63
CA PRO A 78 -9.60 -0.62 -4.21
C PRO A 78 -8.92 0.40 -5.15
N PRO A 79 -7.99 1.21 -4.64
CA PRO A 79 -7.20 2.09 -5.49
C PRO A 79 -6.28 1.28 -6.41
N SER A 80 -5.99 1.84 -7.58
CA SER A 80 -5.05 1.22 -8.52
C SER A 80 -3.61 1.52 -8.10
N LEU A 81 -2.79 0.47 -8.03
CA LEU A 81 -1.37 0.58 -7.72
C LEU A 81 -0.63 1.23 -8.89
N PRO A 82 0.07 2.36 -8.69
CA PRO A 82 0.94 2.92 -9.72
C PRO A 82 2.00 1.90 -10.15
N CYS A 83 2.25 1.84 -11.46
CA CYS A 83 3.22 0.92 -12.02
C CYS A 83 4.37 1.66 -12.71
N TYR A 84 5.60 1.38 -12.26
CA TYR A 84 6.83 2.05 -12.71
C TYR A 84 7.82 1.09 -13.37
N CYS A 85 7.38 -0.11 -13.67
CA CYS A 85 8.14 -1.17 -14.33
C CYS A 85 7.91 -1.15 -15.85
N GLU A 86 8.78 -1.79 -16.63
CA GLU A 86 8.68 -1.77 -18.09
C GLU A 86 7.41 -2.47 -18.60
N ASN A 87 7.03 -3.58 -17.96
CA ASN A 87 5.84 -4.35 -18.33
C ASN A 87 4.77 -4.28 -17.26
N CYS A 88 4.16 -3.11 -17.14
CA CYS A 88 2.92 -2.95 -16.40
C CYS A 88 1.80 -3.65 -17.16
N ALA A 89 1.51 -4.91 -16.80
CA ALA A 89 0.25 -5.52 -17.19
C ALA A 89 -0.86 -4.59 -16.70
N THR A 90 -1.51 -3.89 -17.63
CA THR A 90 -2.72 -3.12 -17.35
C THR A 90 -3.78 -4.12 -16.92
N THR A 91 -3.87 -4.40 -15.62
CA THR A 91 -5.07 -4.94 -15.02
C THR A 91 -6.12 -3.84 -15.11
N ASN A 92 -6.78 -3.79 -16.27
CA ASN A 92 -8.09 -3.15 -16.45
C ASN A 92 -9.11 -3.77 -15.50
#